data_AF-A0A812VRS8-F1
#
_entry.id   AF-A0A812VRS8-F1
#
_cell.length_a   1.000
_cell.length_b   1.000
_cell.length_c   1.000
_cell.angle_alpha   90.00
_cell.angle_beta   90.00
_cell.angle_gamma   90.00
#
_symmetry.space_group_name_H-M   'P 1'
#
loop_
_entity.id
_entity.type
_entity.pdbx_description
1 polymer ?
#
loop_
_entity_poly.entity_id
_entity_poly.type
_entity_poly.pdbx_seq_one_letter_code
_entity_poly.pdbx_strand_id
1 'polypeptide(L)'
;DPSLYRLQHEDGAEVGRHFGLMVASIKSKERAQAKINTDYQQDFEAGKKKEQPLARYVCDFLRATIYAADPFALALAFHEFQKRFKIVRVKNKFANEKLKTEERTNILVNFWVETENMKQIGEVQFLMQEYLTAKSIQHMYYDVARAKSEDELLDKPIFA
;
A
#
# COMPACT_ATOMS: atom_id res chain seq x y z
N ASP A 1 14.07 23.58 7.39
CA ASP A 1 13.85 24.47 6.23
C ASP A 1 13.10 23.68 5.16
N PRO A 2 11.87 24.07 4.78
CA PRO A 2 11.08 23.41 3.74
C PRO A 2 11.78 23.36 2.36
N SER A 3 12.82 24.18 2.15
CA SER A 3 13.61 24.20 0.92
C SER A 3 14.53 22.98 0.76
N LEU A 4 14.80 22.24 1.84
CA LEU A 4 15.71 21.08 1.87
C LEU A 4 15.04 19.78 1.39
N TYR A 5 13.71 19.67 1.46
CA TYR A 5 12.97 18.45 1.16
C TYR A 5 12.23 18.59 -0.16
N ARG A 6 12.98 18.55 -1.26
CA ARG A 6 12.40 18.53 -2.61
C ARG A 6 11.85 17.14 -2.90
N LEU A 7 10.56 17.10 -3.26
CA LEU A 7 9.93 15.88 -3.73
C LEU A 7 10.56 15.46 -5.06
N GLN A 8 11.07 14.24 -5.11
CA GLN A 8 11.55 13.65 -6.35
C GLN A 8 10.40 12.96 -7.10
N HIS A 9 10.52 12.85 -8.42
CA HIS A 9 9.55 12.15 -9.23
C HIS A 9 9.74 10.63 -9.08
N GLU A 10 8.63 9.91 -8.93
CA GLU A 10 8.59 8.44 -8.92
C GLU A 10 7.80 7.97 -10.15
N ASP A 11 8.24 6.89 -10.79
CA ASP A 11 7.60 6.40 -12.01
C ASP A 11 6.13 6.01 -11.78
N GLY A 12 5.24 6.50 -12.64
CA GLY A 12 3.79 6.28 -12.52
C GLY A 12 3.11 7.13 -11.43
N ALA A 13 3.80 8.11 -10.86
CA ALA A 13 3.21 9.07 -9.92
C ALA A 13 2.71 10.33 -10.63
N GLU A 14 1.55 10.83 -10.20
CA GLU A 14 1.17 12.23 -10.41
C GLU A 14 1.85 13.08 -9.32
N VAL A 15 2.69 14.03 -9.73
CA VAL A 15 3.55 14.77 -8.81
C VAL A 15 3.18 16.26 -8.78
N GLY A 16 2.78 16.73 -7.61
CA GLY A 16 2.62 18.14 -7.30
C GLY A 16 3.87 18.72 -6.62
N ARG A 17 3.79 19.96 -6.14
CA ARG A 17 4.94 20.65 -5.52
C ARG A 17 5.47 19.98 -4.25
N HIS A 18 4.57 19.40 -3.44
CA HIS A 18 4.89 18.86 -2.11
C HIS A 18 4.40 17.42 -1.91
N PHE A 19 3.59 16.91 -2.84
CA PHE A 19 2.90 15.62 -2.73
C PHE A 19 3.03 14.86 -4.04
N GLY A 20 3.26 13.57 -3.95
CA GLY A 20 3.08 12.65 -5.07
C GLY A 20 1.94 11.67 -4.77
N LEU A 21 1.20 11.31 -5.81
CA LEU A 21 0.14 10.33 -5.77
C LEU A 21 0.48 9.20 -6.73
N MET A 22 0.49 7.97 -6.23
CA MET A 22 0.58 6.77 -7.06
C MET A 22 -0.71 5.99 -6.93
N VAL A 23 -1.45 5.84 -8.02
CA VAL A 23 -2.63 4.99 -8.07
C VAL A 23 -2.20 3.63 -8.58
N ALA A 24 -2.34 2.59 -7.74
CA ALA A 24 -1.97 1.25 -8.16
C ALA A 24 -3.08 0.64 -9.03
N SER A 25 -2.69 -0.28 -9.90
CA SER A 25 -3.64 -1.15 -10.58
C SER A 25 -4.51 -1.93 -9.58
N ILE A 26 -5.72 -2.28 -10.04
CA ILE A 26 -6.62 -3.14 -9.28
C ILE A 26 -5.87 -4.42 -8.93
N LYS A 27 -5.98 -4.83 -7.66
CA LYS A 27 -5.30 -6.04 -7.19
C LYS A 27 -5.73 -7.25 -8.02
N SER A 28 -4.74 -7.95 -8.60
CA SER A 28 -4.98 -9.16 -9.38
C SER A 28 -5.58 -10.27 -8.51
N LYS A 29 -6.29 -11.19 -9.17
CA LYS A 29 -6.93 -12.35 -8.52
C LYS A 29 -5.92 -13.19 -7.75
N GLU A 30 -4.75 -13.43 -8.33
CA GLU A 30 -3.68 -14.27 -7.76
C GLU A 30 -3.14 -13.63 -6.47
N ARG A 31 -2.94 -12.31 -6.47
CA ARG A 31 -2.48 -11.57 -5.30
C ARG A 31 -3.56 -11.47 -4.21
N ALA A 32 -4.82 -11.34 -4.62
CA ALA A 32 -5.93 -11.38 -3.67
C ALA A 32 -6.06 -12.77 -3.02
N GLN A 33 -5.98 -13.83 -3.82
CA GLN A 33 -6.03 -15.21 -3.33
C GLN A 33 -4.87 -15.53 -2.39
N ALA A 34 -3.64 -15.12 -2.76
CA ALA A 34 -2.47 -15.28 -1.89
C ALA A 34 -2.71 -14.63 -0.53
N LYS A 35 -3.21 -13.38 -0.51
CA LYS A 35 -3.51 -12.66 0.73
C LYS A 35 -4.60 -13.35 1.57
N ILE A 36 -5.63 -13.91 0.93
CA ILE A 36 -6.66 -14.67 1.62
C ILE A 36 -6.04 -15.89 2.32
N ASN A 37 -5.21 -16.64 1.58
CA ASN A 37 -4.60 -17.87 2.07
C ASN A 37 -3.58 -17.62 3.18
N THR A 38 -2.81 -16.52 3.11
CA THR A 38 -1.77 -16.21 4.11
C THR A 38 -2.32 -15.48 5.32
N ASP A 39 -3.10 -14.42 5.11
CA ASP A 39 -3.43 -13.47 6.17
C ASP A 39 -4.77 -13.81 6.84
N TYR A 40 -5.75 -14.28 6.05
CA TYR A 40 -7.14 -14.41 6.52
C TYR A 40 -7.55 -15.82 6.86
N GLN A 41 -6.94 -16.83 6.24
CA GLN A 41 -7.16 -18.23 6.60
C GLN A 41 -6.73 -18.48 8.05
N GLN A 42 -5.52 -18.05 8.42
CA GLN A 42 -4.99 -18.17 9.77
C GLN A 42 -5.83 -17.39 10.79
N ASP A 43 -6.25 -16.16 10.44
CA ASP A 43 -7.09 -15.34 11.30
C ASP A 43 -8.51 -15.93 11.47
N PHE A 44 -9.02 -16.66 10.47
CA PHE A 44 -10.30 -17.37 10.54
C PHE A 44 -10.20 -18.60 11.45
N GLU A 45 -9.16 -19.41 11.26
CA GLU A 45 -8.88 -20.58 12.10
C GLU A 45 -8.63 -20.20 13.57
N ALA A 46 -7.99 -19.04 13.79
CA ALA A 46 -7.81 -18.46 15.13
C ALA A 46 -9.07 -17.76 15.69
N GLY A 47 -10.21 -17.79 14.98
CA GLY A 47 -11.49 -17.21 15.42
C GLY A 47 -11.56 -15.69 15.42
N LYS A 48 -10.53 -14.98 14.90
CA LYS A 48 -10.52 -13.51 14.77
C LYS A 48 -11.39 -13.02 13.63
N LYS A 49 -11.65 -13.89 12.64
CA LYS A 49 -12.60 -13.66 11.54
C LYS A 49 -13.65 -14.76 11.57
N LYS A 50 -14.92 -14.37 11.46
CA LYS A 50 -16.05 -15.29 11.67
C LYS A 50 -16.87 -15.52 10.40
N GLU A 51 -16.96 -14.50 9.55
CA GLU A 51 -17.79 -14.54 8.34
C GLU A 51 -17.00 -15.01 7.12
N GLN A 52 -17.67 -15.79 6.27
CA GLN A 52 -17.23 -16.13 4.92
C GLN A 52 -18.03 -15.34 3.86
N PRO A 53 -17.54 -15.22 2.61
CA PRO A 53 -16.23 -15.65 2.13
C PRO A 53 -15.10 -14.74 2.67
N LEU A 54 -13.91 -15.30 2.92
CA LEU A 54 -12.76 -14.55 3.45
C LEU A 54 -12.31 -13.39 2.56
N ALA A 55 -12.61 -13.47 1.26
CA ALA A 55 -12.39 -12.39 0.30
C ALA A 55 -13.03 -11.05 0.74
N ARG A 56 -14.09 -11.08 1.55
CA ARG A 56 -14.73 -9.88 2.11
C ARG A 56 -13.81 -9.01 2.97
N TYR A 57 -12.72 -9.57 3.49
CA TYR A 57 -11.74 -8.84 4.30
C TYR A 57 -10.60 -8.25 3.48
N VAL A 58 -10.55 -8.48 2.17
CA VAL A 58 -9.59 -7.84 1.28
C VAL A 58 -10.06 -6.40 1.03
N CYS A 59 -9.50 -5.45 1.77
CA CYS A 59 -9.88 -4.03 1.71
C CYS A 59 -8.95 -3.17 0.82
N ASP A 60 -8.02 -3.80 0.10
CA ASP A 60 -7.00 -3.14 -0.71
C ASP A 60 -7.06 -3.60 -2.18
N PHE A 61 -8.28 -3.83 -2.69
CA PHE A 61 -8.52 -4.05 -4.13
C PHE A 61 -8.24 -2.77 -4.92
N LEU A 62 -8.84 -1.66 -4.47
CA LEU A 62 -8.53 -0.31 -4.92
C LEU A 62 -7.52 0.29 -3.94
N ARG A 63 -6.35 0.70 -4.43
CA ARG A 63 -5.30 1.21 -3.55
C ARG A 63 -4.45 2.29 -4.19
N ALA A 64 -4.04 3.25 -3.38
CA ALA A 64 -3.15 4.32 -3.78
C ALA A 64 -2.14 4.64 -2.67
N THR A 65 -1.08 5.36 -3.03
CA THR A 65 -0.07 5.87 -2.10
C THR A 65 0.07 7.36 -2.31
N ILE A 66 -0.10 8.12 -1.23
CA ILE A 66 0.29 9.53 -1.15
C ILE A 66 1.64 9.58 -0.45
N TYR A 67 2.60 10.27 -1.07
CA TYR A 67 3.93 10.43 -0.49
C TYR A 67 4.39 11.88 -0.50
N ALA A 68 5.29 12.19 0.44
CA ALA A 68 5.91 13.50 0.58
C ALA A 68 7.34 13.35 1.12
N ALA A 69 8.21 14.31 0.80
CA ALA A 69 9.56 14.37 1.36
C ALA A 69 9.61 15.03 2.75
N ASP A 70 8.55 15.77 3.14
CA ASP A 70 8.44 16.45 4.43
C ASP A 70 7.33 15.79 5.29
N PRO A 71 7.62 15.35 6.52
CA PRO A 71 6.60 14.79 7.41
C PRO A 71 5.45 15.77 7.71
N PHE A 72 5.73 17.08 7.75
CA PHE A 72 4.67 18.08 7.95
C PHE A 72 3.71 18.11 6.76
N ALA A 73 4.25 18.10 5.54
CA ALA A 73 3.44 17.97 4.34
C ALA A 73 2.59 16.69 4.42
N LEU A 74 3.20 15.53 4.71
CA LEU A 74 2.47 14.26 4.79
C LEU A 74 1.31 14.31 5.82
N ALA A 75 1.54 14.93 6.97
CA ALA A 75 0.52 15.15 8.00
C ALA A 75 -0.63 16.06 7.49
N LEU A 76 -0.31 17.12 6.76
CA LEU A 76 -1.31 18.00 6.12
C LEU A 76 -2.14 17.23 5.08
N ALA A 77 -1.51 16.41 4.25
CA ALA A 77 -2.22 15.57 3.28
C ALA A 77 -3.16 14.59 3.96
N PHE A 78 -2.71 13.94 5.04
CA PHE A 78 -3.57 13.07 5.84
C PHE A 78 -4.75 13.85 6.42
N HIS A 79 -4.49 15.00 7.05
CA HIS A 79 -5.53 15.84 7.65
C HIS A 79 -6.59 16.28 6.63
N GLU A 80 -6.16 16.73 5.45
CA GLU A 80 -7.07 17.09 4.35
C GLU A 80 -7.83 15.87 3.81
N PHE A 81 -7.21 14.69 3.77
CA PHE A 81 -7.88 13.46 3.40
C PHE A 81 -9.01 13.10 4.38
N GLN A 82 -8.79 13.26 5.69
CA GLN A 82 -9.82 12.99 6.71
C GLN A 82 -11.06 13.87 6.56
N LYS A 83 -10.91 15.10 6.04
CA LYS A 83 -12.03 16.02 5.79
C LYS A 83 -12.85 15.63 4.57
N ARG A 84 -12.21 15.08 3.54
CA ARG A 84 -12.83 14.79 2.24
C ARG A 84 -13.47 13.41 2.17
N PHE A 85 -12.91 12.43 2.87
CA PHE A 85 -13.31 11.03 2.72
C PHE A 85 -13.84 10.44 4.03
N LYS A 86 -14.84 9.56 3.90
CA LYS A 86 -15.36 8.80 5.03
C LYS A 86 -14.40 7.67 5.39
N ILE A 87 -13.58 7.90 6.41
CA ILE A 87 -12.61 6.93 6.90
C ILE A 87 -13.30 5.79 7.64
N VAL A 88 -12.88 4.56 7.33
CA VAL A 88 -13.32 3.32 7.98
C VAL A 88 -12.31 2.90 9.05
N ARG A 89 -11.01 2.98 8.72
CA ARG A 89 -9.94 2.53 9.60
C ARG A 89 -8.65 3.29 9.33
N VAL A 90 -7.92 3.60 10.39
CA VAL A 90 -6.53 4.08 10.31
C VAL A 90 -5.64 3.09 11.04
N LYS A 91 -4.53 2.69 10.41
CA LYS A 91 -3.42 1.98 11.04
C LYS A 91 -2.18 2.85 10.90
N ASN A 92 -1.85 3.60 11.94
CA ASN A 92 -0.60 4.34 12.00
C ASN A 92 0.53 3.39 12.40
N LYS A 93 1.39 2.99 11.46
CA LYS A 93 2.55 2.15 11.78
C LYS A 93 3.69 2.94 12.40
N PHE A 94 3.82 4.24 12.14
CA PHE A 94 4.85 5.08 12.76
C PHE A 94 4.76 5.06 14.29
N ALA A 95 3.53 5.12 14.82
CA ALA A 95 3.27 5.12 16.26
C ALA A 95 3.08 3.73 16.88
N ASN A 96 3.24 2.64 16.11
CA ASN A 96 3.00 1.30 16.63
C ASN A 96 4.28 0.69 17.22
N GLU A 97 4.43 0.81 18.55
CA GLU A 97 5.60 0.33 19.28
C GLU A 97 5.78 -1.19 19.24
N LYS A 98 4.72 -1.95 18.92
CA LYS A 98 4.80 -3.41 18.78
C LYS A 98 5.48 -3.86 17.49
N LEU A 99 5.59 -2.98 16.51
CA LEU A 99 6.29 -3.25 15.26
C LEU A 99 7.78 -2.98 15.42
N LYS A 100 8.61 -3.73 14.67
CA LYS A 100 10.03 -3.42 14.58
C LYS A 100 10.24 -2.08 13.87
N THR A 101 11.34 -1.40 14.16
CA THR A 101 11.61 -0.05 13.63
C THR A 101 11.51 0.00 12.10
N GLU A 102 12.03 -1.02 11.42
CA GLU A 102 12.01 -1.19 9.97
C GLU A 102 10.59 -1.37 9.38
N GLU A 103 9.60 -1.74 10.20
CA GLU A 103 8.21 -1.92 9.77
C GLU A 103 7.35 -0.67 9.98
N ARG A 104 7.85 0.31 10.76
CA ARG A 104 7.16 1.56 11.13
C ARG A 104 7.27 2.60 10.02
N THR A 105 6.77 2.26 8.84
CA THR A 105 7.06 3.02 7.61
C THR A 105 5.92 3.87 7.11
N ASN A 106 4.65 3.59 7.47
CA ASN A 106 3.51 4.25 6.85
C ASN A 106 2.28 4.41 7.74
N ILE A 107 1.31 5.19 7.27
CA ILE A 107 -0.07 5.20 7.77
C ILE A 107 -0.94 4.55 6.70
N LEU A 108 -1.63 3.46 7.05
CA LEU A 108 -2.61 2.81 6.16
C LEU A 108 -4.01 3.30 6.53
N VAL A 109 -4.75 3.79 5.56
CA VAL A 109 -6.11 4.31 5.76
C VAL A 109 -7.05 3.57 4.84
N ASN A 110 -8.06 2.93 5.42
CA ASN A 110 -9.20 2.42 4.66
C ASN A 110 -10.32 3.45 4.70
N PHE A 111 -10.94 3.70 3.55
CA PHE A 111 -11.99 4.69 3.38
C PHE A 111 -13.05 4.20 2.41
N TRP A 112 -14.25 4.78 2.46
CA TRP A 112 -15.30 4.47 1.50
C TRP A 112 -15.05 5.18 0.16
N VAL A 113 -15.12 4.42 -0.91
CA VAL A 113 -15.25 4.88 -2.28
C VAL A 113 -16.69 4.63 -2.69
N GLU A 114 -17.43 5.71 -2.94
CA GLU A 114 -18.86 5.68 -3.25
C GLU A 114 -19.07 6.27 -4.65
N THR A 115 -19.70 5.50 -5.52
CA THR A 115 -20.25 5.95 -6.81
C THR A 115 -21.76 5.74 -6.78
N GLU A 116 -22.47 6.23 -7.79
CA GLU A 116 -23.94 6.05 -7.88
C GLU A 116 -24.36 4.56 -7.81
N ASN A 117 -23.52 3.67 -8.32
CA ASN A 117 -23.85 2.25 -8.48
C ASN A 117 -23.12 1.32 -7.50
N MET A 118 -22.12 1.82 -6.77
CA MET A 118 -21.24 0.96 -6.00
C MET A 118 -20.64 1.65 -4.78
N LYS A 119 -20.49 0.87 -3.71
CA LYS A 119 -19.78 1.27 -2.51
C LYS A 119 -18.75 0.21 -2.15
N GLN A 120 -17.48 0.61 -2.15
CA GLN A 120 -16.37 -0.28 -1.84
C GLN A 120 -15.36 0.39 -0.92
N ILE A 121 -14.59 -0.41 -0.19
CA ILE A 121 -13.48 0.10 0.60
C ILE A 121 -12.25 0.22 -0.30
N GLY A 122 -11.66 1.42 -0.33
CA GLY A 122 -10.33 1.67 -0.84
C GLY A 122 -9.30 1.73 0.28
N GLU A 123 -8.03 1.52 -0.07
CA GLU A 123 -6.89 1.76 0.82
C GLU A 123 -6.02 2.90 0.27
N VAL A 124 -5.66 3.86 1.11
CA VAL A 124 -4.59 4.82 0.80
C VAL A 124 -3.48 4.69 1.83
N GLN A 125 -2.24 4.70 1.36
CA GLN A 125 -1.06 4.71 2.21
C GLN A 125 -0.43 6.09 2.22
N PHE A 126 -0.08 6.59 3.40
CA PHE A 126 0.74 7.80 3.55
C PHE A 126 2.15 7.37 3.93
N LEU A 127 3.12 7.75 3.10
CA LEU A 127 4.49 7.26 3.15
C LEU A 127 5.48 8.40 2.93
N MET A 128 6.60 8.42 3.64
CA MET A 128 7.70 9.32 3.28
C MET A 128 8.35 8.87 1.98
N GLN A 129 8.85 9.80 1.17
CA GLN A 129 9.52 9.48 -0.09
C GLN A 129 10.68 8.49 0.10
N GLU A 130 11.50 8.66 1.13
CA GLU A 130 12.66 7.80 1.37
C GLU A 130 12.23 6.34 1.63
N TYR A 131 11.12 6.14 2.35
CA TYR A 131 10.55 4.82 2.56
C TYR A 131 9.89 4.25 1.29
N LEU A 132 9.40 5.13 0.40
CA LEU A 132 8.86 4.70 -0.89
C LEU A 132 9.97 4.14 -1.77
N THR A 133 11.04 4.92 -1.95
CA THR A 133 12.21 4.51 -2.73
C THR A 133 12.82 3.23 -2.17
N ALA A 134 12.99 3.14 -0.84
CA ALA A 134 13.51 1.94 -0.19
C ALA A 134 12.62 0.70 -0.44
N LYS A 135 11.29 0.85 -0.38
CA LYS A 135 10.36 -0.25 -0.69
C LYS A 135 10.42 -0.65 -2.17
N SER A 136 10.53 0.30 -3.09
CA SER A 136 10.68 0.01 -4.52
C SER A 136 11.93 -0.84 -4.77
N ILE A 137 13.06 -0.43 -4.19
CA ILE A 137 14.32 -1.17 -4.25
C ILE A 137 14.16 -2.58 -3.66
N GLN A 138 13.56 -2.70 -2.47
CA GLN A 138 13.32 -3.99 -1.84
C GLN A 138 12.44 -4.90 -2.71
N HIS A 139 11.41 -4.35 -3.36
CA HIS A 139 10.52 -5.10 -4.25
C HIS A 139 11.27 -5.60 -5.50
N MET A 140 12.15 -4.79 -6.09
CA MET A 140 13.00 -5.22 -7.20
C MET A 140 13.87 -6.42 -6.81
N TYR A 141 14.54 -6.37 -5.66
CA TYR A 141 15.35 -7.50 -5.17
C TYR A 141 14.50 -8.74 -4.88
N TYR A 142 13.27 -8.52 -4.44
CA TYR A 142 12.35 -9.60 -4.14
C TYR A 142 11.83 -10.32 -5.40
N ASP A 143 11.60 -9.58 -6.49
CA ASP A 143 11.24 -10.15 -7.79
C ASP A 143 12.41 -10.96 -8.39
N VAL A 144 13.66 -10.52 -8.19
CA VAL A 144 14.86 -11.28 -8.58
C VAL A 144 14.99 -12.58 -7.78
N ALA A 145 14.53 -12.62 -6.53
CA ALA A 145 14.61 -13.80 -5.67
C ALA A 145 13.46 -14.80 -5.85
N ARG A 146 12.41 -14.47 -6.61
CA ARG A 146 11.25 -15.36 -6.84
C ARG A 146 11.32 -16.04 -8.21
N ALA A 147 12.03 -17.16 -8.29
CA ALA A 147 11.72 -18.24 -9.21
C ALA A 147 11.48 -19.50 -8.38
N LYS A 148 10.39 -20.22 -8.64
CA LYS A 148 9.98 -21.39 -7.83
C LYS A 148 10.34 -22.73 -8.47
N SER A 149 10.78 -22.72 -9.72
CA SER A 149 11.26 -23.88 -10.46
C SER A 149 12.19 -23.46 -11.58
N GLU A 150 12.99 -24.40 -12.08
CA GLU A 150 13.98 -24.18 -13.14
C GLU A 150 13.32 -23.78 -14.47
N ASP A 151 12.12 -24.29 -14.78
CA ASP A 151 11.37 -23.95 -16.00
C ASP A 151 11.01 -22.45 -16.06
N GLU A 152 10.74 -21.81 -14.91
CA GLU A 152 10.34 -20.40 -14.82
C GLU A 152 11.50 -19.44 -15.18
N LEU A 153 12.74 -19.91 -15.02
CA LEU A 153 13.96 -19.19 -15.41
C LEU A 153 14.26 -19.31 -16.90
N LEU A 154 13.85 -20.42 -17.53
CA LEU A 154 14.18 -20.74 -18.92
C LEU A 154 13.19 -20.14 -19.92
N ASP A 155 11.93 -19.93 -19.52
CA ASP A 155 10.87 -19.42 -20.40
C ASP A 155 10.90 -17.90 -20.68
N LYS A 156 11.69 -17.13 -19.91
CA LYS A 156 11.79 -15.67 -20.08
C LYS A 156 13.24 -15.20 -20.07
N PRO A 157 13.93 -15.16 -21.23
CA PRO A 157 15.26 -14.60 -21.28
C PRO A 157 15.19 -13.12 -20.88
N ILE A 158 15.99 -12.76 -19.86
CA ILE A 158 16.14 -11.39 -19.32
C ILE A 158 16.73 -10.43 -20.38
N PHE A 159 17.28 -10.97 -21.45
CA PHE A 159 17.72 -10.22 -22.63
C PHE A 159 17.14 -10.86 -23.89
N ALA A 160 16.26 -10.12 -24.55
CA ALA A 160 15.96 -10.24 -25.98
C ALA A 160 16.34 -8.92 -26.64
#